data_AF-A0A7D9HBC9-F1
#
_entry.id   AF-A0A7D9HBC9-F1
#
_cell.length_a   1.000
_cell.length_b   1.000
_cell.length_c   1.000
_cell.angle_alpha   90.00
_cell.angle_beta   90.00
_cell.angle_gamma   90.00
#
_symmetry.space_group_name_H-M   'P 1'
#
loop_
_entity.id
_entity.type
_entity.pdbx_description
1 polymer ?
#
loop_
_entity_poly.entity_id
_entity_poly.type
_entity_poly.pdbx_seq_one_letter_code
_entity_poly.pdbx_strand_id
1 'polypeptide(L)'
;MRHYKYLMLLCKADGSHSTKYALECLHQLLLVNGVMSKKDAEVFIWNRSVNNHGGMGMNIPLDLEVEHSNNYVKQGIRNLGANVTESAVTRISRAEKAVRGVINKVDRGLHCAVSSGKHSERSQKSDLEMILKNLQERNIFETEERHYGHFPNFQRDPILSLDMSQMYKWIEDHKNKFASGLKAR
;
A
#
# COMPACT_ATOMS: atom_id res chain seq x y z
N MET A 1 -6.99 -8.58 5.00
CA MET A 1 -8.29 -8.51 4.30
C MET A 1 -9.40 -7.80 5.08
N ARG A 2 -9.55 -8.00 6.39
CA ARG A 2 -10.57 -7.32 7.20
C ARG A 2 -10.54 -5.78 7.06
N HIS A 3 -9.36 -5.16 7.01
CA HIS A 3 -9.21 -3.73 6.80
C HIS A 3 -9.79 -3.23 5.47
N TYR A 4 -9.68 -3.99 4.38
CA TYR A 4 -10.25 -3.63 3.08
C TYR A 4 -11.78 -3.59 3.09
N LYS A 5 -12.42 -4.41 3.94
CA LYS A 5 -13.88 -4.34 4.14
C LYS A 5 -14.28 -2.99 4.73
N TYR A 6 -13.58 -2.53 5.77
CA TYR A 6 -13.85 -1.23 6.38
C TYR A 6 -13.47 -0.07 5.48
N LEU A 7 -12.31 -0.15 4.81
CA LEU A 7 -11.86 0.87 3.86
C LEU A 7 -12.85 1.03 2.71
N MET A 8 -13.38 -0.07 2.17
CA MET A 8 -14.43 -0.03 1.15
C MET A 8 -15.65 0.77 1.61
N LEU A 9 -16.14 0.52 2.84
CA LEU A 9 -17.30 1.23 3.40
C LEU A 9 -17.01 2.72 3.58
N LEU A 10 -15.84 3.07 4.13
CA LEU A 10 -15.41 4.46 4.29
C LEU A 10 -15.31 5.18 2.94
N CYS A 11 -14.62 4.57 1.97
CA CYS A 11 -14.48 5.14 0.63
C CYS A 11 -15.82 5.25 -0.10
N LYS A 12 -16.78 4.35 0.16
CA LYS A 12 -18.13 4.44 -0.42
C LYS A 12 -18.94 5.57 0.21
N ALA A 13 -18.81 5.76 1.53
CA ALA A 13 -19.50 6.82 2.27
C ALA A 13 -18.97 8.22 1.91
N ASP A 14 -17.67 8.34 1.61
CA ASP A 14 -17.03 9.56 1.11
C ASP A 14 -17.52 9.98 -0.31
N GLY A 15 -18.20 9.08 -1.02
CA GLY A 15 -18.88 9.41 -2.28
C GLY A 15 -17.95 9.42 -3.50
N SER A 16 -18.20 10.35 -4.42
CA SER A 16 -17.63 10.32 -5.78
C SER A 16 -16.10 10.38 -5.79
N HIS A 17 -15.48 11.11 -4.87
CA HIS A 17 -14.02 11.28 -4.77
C HIS A 17 -13.27 9.97 -4.51
N SER A 18 -13.91 9.04 -3.79
CA SER A 18 -13.28 7.80 -3.33
C SER A 18 -13.86 6.53 -3.96
N THR A 19 -14.79 6.66 -4.91
CA THR A 19 -15.41 5.52 -5.61
C THR A 19 -14.38 4.55 -6.18
N LYS A 20 -13.30 5.06 -6.80
CA LYS A 20 -12.24 4.21 -7.36
C LYS A 20 -11.58 3.33 -6.29
N TYR A 21 -11.34 3.88 -5.10
CA TYR A 21 -10.75 3.12 -4.00
C TYR A 21 -11.74 2.11 -3.42
N ALA A 22 -13.02 2.47 -3.32
CA ALA A 22 -14.07 1.53 -2.93
C ALA A 22 -14.17 0.34 -3.90
N LEU A 23 -14.09 0.60 -5.21
CA LEU A 23 -14.09 -0.43 -6.25
C LEU A 23 -12.87 -1.35 -6.15
N GLU A 24 -11.68 -0.79 -5.99
CA GLU A 24 -10.46 -1.60 -5.83
C GLU A 24 -10.54 -2.47 -4.56
N CYS A 25 -11.04 -1.93 -3.45
CA CYS A 25 -11.27 -2.72 -2.24
C CYS A 25 -12.28 -3.85 -2.48
N LEU A 26 -13.39 -3.58 -3.18
CA LEU A 26 -14.39 -4.57 -3.52
C LEU A 26 -13.81 -5.67 -4.41
N HIS A 27 -13.11 -5.32 -5.49
CA HIS A 27 -12.45 -6.29 -6.36
C HIS A 27 -11.48 -7.17 -5.58
N GLN A 28 -10.71 -6.56 -4.67
CA GLN A 28 -9.78 -7.32 -3.85
C GLN A 28 -10.48 -8.34 -2.95
N LEU A 29 -11.62 -7.97 -2.38
CA LEU A 29 -12.46 -8.87 -1.59
C LEU A 29 -13.08 -9.97 -2.45
N LEU A 30 -13.55 -9.66 -3.66
CA LEU A 30 -14.11 -10.65 -4.58
C LEU A 30 -13.06 -11.67 -5.03
N LEU A 31 -11.86 -11.20 -5.39
CA LEU A 31 -10.75 -12.05 -5.79
C LEU A 31 -10.40 -13.06 -4.69
N VAL A 32 -10.20 -12.58 -3.47
CA VAL A 32 -9.76 -13.42 -2.35
C VAL A 32 -10.86 -14.37 -1.86
N ASN A 33 -12.12 -13.94 -1.81
CA ASN A 33 -13.18 -14.73 -1.18
C ASN A 33 -14.03 -15.54 -2.15
N GLY A 34 -14.00 -15.26 -3.46
CA GLY A 34 -14.92 -15.88 -4.41
C GLY A 34 -14.29 -16.41 -5.69
N VAL A 35 -13.23 -15.77 -6.21
CA VAL A 35 -12.72 -16.06 -7.56
C VAL A 35 -11.46 -16.91 -7.54
N MET A 36 -10.49 -16.56 -6.70
CA MET A 36 -9.21 -17.24 -6.65
C MET A 36 -9.32 -18.59 -5.95
N SER A 37 -8.48 -19.54 -6.35
CA SER A 37 -8.28 -20.76 -5.56
C SER A 37 -7.73 -20.38 -4.18
N LYS A 38 -7.92 -21.25 -3.17
CA LYS A 38 -7.36 -20.99 -1.83
C LYS A 38 -5.85 -20.71 -1.87
N LYS A 39 -5.12 -21.42 -2.74
CA LYS A 39 -3.68 -21.23 -2.94
C LYS A 39 -3.39 -19.84 -3.53
N ASP A 40 -4.09 -19.45 -4.59
CA ASP A 40 -3.82 -18.17 -5.26
C ASP A 40 -4.25 -16.99 -4.38
N ALA A 41 -5.33 -17.14 -3.61
CA ALA A 41 -5.77 -16.16 -2.63
C ALA A 41 -4.70 -15.95 -1.54
N GLU A 42 -4.09 -17.02 -1.02
CA GLU A 42 -2.98 -16.91 -0.07
C GLU A 42 -1.78 -16.20 -0.69
N VAL A 43 -1.36 -16.60 -1.89
CA VAL A 43 -0.28 -15.91 -2.61
C VAL A 43 -0.62 -14.44 -2.78
N PHE A 44 -1.83 -14.09 -3.22
CA PHE A 44 -2.25 -12.72 -3.42
C PHE A 44 -2.30 -11.90 -2.12
N ILE A 45 -2.71 -12.50 -1.00
CA ILE A 45 -2.72 -11.83 0.31
C ILE A 45 -1.30 -11.53 0.78
N TRP A 46 -0.38 -12.48 0.64
CA TRP A 46 0.98 -12.37 1.19
C TRP A 46 2.00 -11.76 0.23
N ASN A 47 1.74 -11.76 -1.06
CA ASN A 47 2.57 -11.11 -2.09
C ASN A 47 2.38 -9.58 -2.12
N ARG A 48 2.35 -8.97 -0.93
CA ARG A 48 2.28 -7.51 -0.72
C ARG A 48 3.61 -6.94 -0.24
N SER A 49 4.48 -7.79 0.27
CA SER A 49 5.79 -7.43 0.76
C SER A 49 6.83 -8.43 0.29
N VAL A 50 8.09 -7.99 0.19
CA VAL A 50 9.22 -8.84 -0.13
C VAL A 50 10.26 -8.78 0.99
N ASN A 51 10.98 -9.87 1.18
CA ASN A 51 12.07 -9.97 2.16
C ASN A 51 13.39 -10.26 1.44
N ASN A 52 13.98 -9.21 0.86
CA ASN A 52 15.22 -9.36 0.09
C ASN A 52 16.45 -9.62 0.96
N HIS A 53 16.43 -9.19 2.23
CA HIS A 53 17.56 -9.29 3.15
C HIS A 53 17.49 -10.54 4.03
N GLY A 54 16.32 -11.15 4.16
CA GLY A 54 16.04 -12.20 5.14
C GLY A 54 15.84 -11.63 6.55
N GLY A 55 15.28 -12.44 7.45
CA GLY A 55 15.08 -12.09 8.85
C GLY A 55 13.70 -11.51 9.17
N MET A 56 13.37 -11.52 10.45
CA MET A 56 12.09 -11.04 10.97
C MET A 56 12.04 -9.50 10.93
N GLY A 57 10.93 -8.95 10.44
CA GLY A 57 10.72 -7.48 10.37
C GLY A 57 11.44 -6.77 9.23
N MET A 58 12.21 -7.48 8.39
CA MET A 58 12.98 -6.90 7.28
C MET A 58 12.20 -6.89 5.95
N ASN A 59 10.87 -6.93 6.03
CA ASN A 59 9.98 -6.90 4.87
C ASN A 59 9.82 -5.46 4.38
N ILE A 60 9.92 -5.24 3.08
CA ILE A 60 9.53 -3.98 2.44
C ILE A 60 8.25 -4.17 1.62
N PRO A 61 7.43 -3.13 1.42
CA PRO A 61 6.31 -3.21 0.49
C PRO A 61 6.78 -3.64 -0.91
N LEU A 62 6.04 -4.54 -1.55
CA LEU A 62 6.37 -5.02 -2.90
C LEU A 62 6.39 -3.86 -3.90
N ASP A 63 5.48 -2.90 -3.74
CA ASP A 63 5.43 -1.69 -4.58
C ASP A 63 6.74 -0.88 -4.50
N LEU A 64 7.30 -0.76 -3.29
CA LEU A 64 8.59 -0.11 -3.09
C LEU A 64 9.72 -0.87 -3.78
N GLU A 65 9.75 -2.21 -3.71
CA GLU A 65 10.73 -3.00 -4.45
C GLU A 65 10.62 -2.80 -5.97
N VAL A 66 9.40 -2.74 -6.49
CA VAL A 66 9.15 -2.44 -7.91
C VAL A 66 9.63 -1.03 -8.25
N GLU A 67 9.46 -0.05 -7.36
CA GLU A 67 10.03 1.29 -7.53
C GLU A 67 11.57 1.27 -7.58
N HIS A 68 12.22 0.52 -6.70
CA HIS A 68 13.67 0.31 -6.74
C HIS A 68 14.13 -0.35 -8.03
N SER A 69 13.40 -1.34 -8.55
CA SER A 69 13.66 -1.98 -9.85
C SER A 69 13.52 -0.99 -11.00
N ASN A 70 12.42 -0.24 -11.03
CA ASN A 70 12.14 0.78 -12.04
C ASN A 70 13.21 1.88 -12.04
N ASN A 71 13.63 2.38 -10.87
CA ASN A 71 14.68 3.38 -10.76
C ASN A 71 16.01 2.87 -11.32
N TYR A 72 16.39 1.63 -11.00
CA TYR A 72 17.62 1.02 -11.52
C TYR A 72 17.59 0.94 -13.06
N VAL A 73 16.49 0.46 -13.63
CA VAL A 73 16.32 0.41 -15.10
C VAL A 73 16.37 1.80 -15.70
N LYS A 74 15.66 2.78 -15.13
CA LYS A 74 15.67 4.18 -15.59
C LYS A 74 17.07 4.79 -15.58
N GLN A 75 17.89 4.52 -14.57
CA GLN A 75 19.29 4.96 -14.53
C GLN A 75 20.11 4.33 -15.65
N GLY A 76 19.95 3.02 -15.88
CA GLY A 76 20.58 2.33 -17.01
C GLY A 76 20.20 2.93 -18.37
N ILE A 77 18.90 3.23 -18.56
CA ILE A 77 18.40 3.87 -19.78
C ILE A 77 18.98 5.28 -19.94
N ARG A 78 19.02 6.08 -18.86
CA ARG A 78 19.60 7.43 -18.89
C ARG A 78 21.07 7.41 -19.33
N ASN A 79 21.82 6.40 -18.90
CA ASN A 79 23.24 6.25 -19.24
C ASN A 79 23.49 5.82 -20.69
N LEU A 80 22.48 5.35 -21.43
CA LEU A 80 22.61 5.07 -22.87
C LEU A 80 22.73 6.36 -23.71
N GLY A 81 22.20 7.48 -23.22
CA GLY A 81 22.25 8.76 -23.94
C GLY A 81 21.60 8.68 -25.33
N ALA A 82 22.33 9.06 -26.38
CA ALA A 82 21.84 9.00 -27.76
C ALA A 82 21.64 7.56 -28.29
N ASN A 83 22.14 6.54 -27.60
CA ASN A 83 22.04 5.13 -28.00
C ASN A 83 20.78 4.43 -27.48
N VAL A 84 19.77 5.16 -27.03
CA VAL A 84 18.51 4.59 -26.55
C VAL A 84 17.75 3.97 -27.74
N THR A 85 17.73 2.64 -27.77
CA THR A 85 16.92 1.84 -28.69
C THR A 85 16.08 0.86 -27.88
N GLU A 86 14.96 0.40 -28.44
CA GLU A 86 14.10 -0.58 -27.78
C GLU A 86 14.85 -1.87 -27.42
N SER A 87 15.76 -2.31 -28.29
CA SER A 87 16.60 -3.48 -28.06
C SER A 87 17.57 -3.26 -26.90
N ALA A 88 18.18 -2.07 -26.79
CA ALA A 88 19.06 -1.73 -25.68
C ALA A 88 18.29 -1.64 -24.35
N VAL A 89 17.11 -1.02 -24.35
CA VAL A 89 16.23 -0.92 -23.17
C VAL A 89 15.79 -2.31 -22.72
N THR A 90 15.30 -3.14 -23.63
CA THR A 90 14.87 -4.52 -23.34
C THR A 90 16.01 -5.34 -22.74
N ARG A 91 17.22 -5.19 -23.27
CA ARG A 91 18.42 -5.87 -22.75
C ARG A 91 18.73 -5.45 -21.32
N ILE A 92 18.70 -4.15 -21.02
CA ILE A 92 18.91 -3.64 -19.66
C ILE A 92 17.85 -4.18 -18.70
N SER A 93 16.57 -4.09 -19.07
CA SER A 93 15.46 -4.57 -18.22
C SER A 93 15.57 -6.06 -17.91
N ARG A 94 15.94 -6.89 -18.89
CA ARG A 94 16.10 -8.34 -18.68
C ARG A 94 17.34 -8.70 -17.84
N ALA A 95 18.40 -7.90 -17.93
CA ALA A 95 19.66 -8.16 -17.23
C ALA A 95 19.66 -7.62 -15.78
N GLU A 96 18.72 -6.74 -15.44
CA GLU A 96 18.63 -5.97 -14.19
C GLU A 96 18.99 -6.78 -12.93
N LYS A 97 18.24 -7.85 -12.64
CA LYS A 97 18.43 -8.67 -11.43
C LYS A 97 19.81 -9.34 -11.37
N ALA A 98 20.29 -9.84 -12.52
CA ALA A 98 21.60 -10.50 -12.60
C ALA A 98 22.74 -9.51 -12.39
N VAL A 99 22.67 -8.36 -13.07
CA VAL A 99 23.69 -7.30 -12.96
C VAL A 99 23.71 -6.71 -11.55
N ARG A 100 22.55 -6.43 -10.95
CA ARG A 100 22.44 -5.98 -9.56
C ARG A 100 23.09 -6.97 -8.59
N GLY A 101 22.87 -8.27 -8.79
CA GLY A 101 23.49 -9.32 -8.00
C GLY A 101 25.02 -9.38 -8.13
N VAL A 102 25.55 -9.19 -9.35
CA VAL A 102 27.01 -9.15 -9.59
C VAL A 102 27.63 -7.91 -8.95
N ILE A 103 27.06 -6.72 -9.19
CA ILE A 103 27.56 -5.46 -8.62
C ILE A 103 27.59 -5.53 -7.10
N ASN A 104 26.50 -5.99 -6.46
CA ASN A 104 26.46 -6.13 -5.01
C ASN A 104 27.54 -7.06 -4.45
N LYS A 105 27.91 -8.12 -5.18
CA LYS A 105 29.00 -9.03 -4.76
C LYS A 105 30.37 -8.38 -4.94
N VAL A 106 30.58 -7.66 -6.03
CA VAL A 106 31.81 -6.91 -6.30
C VAL A 106 32.01 -5.84 -5.24
N ASP A 107 30.99 -5.02 -4.96
CA ASP A 107 31.05 -3.96 -3.96
C ASP A 107 31.37 -4.51 -2.57
N ARG A 108 30.75 -5.64 -2.19
CA ARG A 108 31.06 -6.33 -0.93
C ARG A 108 32.50 -6.84 -0.88
N GLY A 109 33.00 -7.41 -1.98
CA GLY A 109 34.38 -7.90 -2.07
C GLY A 109 35.43 -6.79 -2.03
N LEU A 110 35.10 -5.61 -2.56
CA LEU A 110 35.97 -4.43 -2.55
C LEU A 110 35.84 -3.59 -1.28
N HIS A 111 34.99 -4.00 -0.33
CA HIS A 111 34.63 -3.20 0.84
C HIS A 111 34.21 -1.76 0.48
N CYS A 112 33.55 -1.60 -0.67
CA CYS A 112 32.99 -0.33 -1.08
C CYS A 112 32.04 0.17 0.02
N ALA A 113 32.25 1.40 0.49
CA ALA A 113 31.37 2.00 1.46
C ALA A 113 29.98 2.17 0.82
N VAL A 114 29.04 1.31 1.20
CA VAL A 114 27.64 1.52 0.86
C VAL A 114 27.16 2.68 1.69
N SER A 115 27.02 3.87 1.09
CA SER A 115 26.34 4.98 1.76
C SER A 115 24.87 4.60 1.86
N SER A 116 24.48 3.88 2.92
CA SER A 116 23.09 3.83 3.30
C SER A 116 22.75 5.25 3.72
N GLY A 117 21.94 5.95 2.93
CA GLY A 117 21.25 7.13 3.40
C GLY A 117 20.35 6.69 4.55
N LYS A 118 20.90 6.60 5.76
CA LYS A 118 20.10 6.51 6.97
C LYS A 118 19.42 7.86 7.05
N HIS A 119 18.20 7.95 6.55
CA HIS A 119 17.26 8.89 7.14
C HIS A 119 17.28 8.53 8.63
N SER A 120 17.90 9.37 9.46
CA SER A 120 17.75 9.21 10.90
C SER A 120 16.26 9.39 11.14
N GLU A 121 15.54 8.29 11.29
CA GLU A 121 14.19 8.36 11.79
C GLU A 121 14.30 9.06 13.14
N ARG A 122 13.73 10.27 13.20
CA ARG A 122 13.76 11.06 14.41
C ARG A 122 13.12 10.20 15.49
N SER A 123 13.81 10.02 16.61
CA SER A 123 13.31 9.20 17.70
C SER A 123 11.93 9.69 18.11
N GLN A 124 10.91 8.87 17.87
CA GLN A 124 9.52 9.16 18.24
C GLN A 124 9.33 9.13 19.76
N LYS A 125 10.34 8.72 20.54
CA LYS A 125 10.24 8.55 21.98
C LYS A 125 9.85 9.84 22.70
N SER A 126 10.51 10.95 22.37
CA SER A 126 10.19 12.26 22.98
C SER A 126 8.77 12.70 22.62
N ASP A 127 8.34 12.46 21.38
CA ASP A 127 7.00 12.81 20.93
C ASP A 127 5.94 11.94 21.61
N LEU A 128 6.19 10.63 21.73
CA LEU A 128 5.33 9.68 22.42
C LEU A 128 5.23 9.97 23.92
N GLU A 129 6.35 10.28 24.58
CA GLU A 129 6.36 10.65 26.00
C GLU A 129 5.58 11.95 26.23
N MET A 130 5.75 12.95 25.34
CA MET A 130 4.98 14.18 25.38
C MET A 130 3.48 13.92 25.15
N ILE A 131 3.12 13.08 24.18
CA ILE A 131 1.72 12.68 23.94
C ILE A 131 1.18 12.00 25.19
N LEU A 132 1.86 10.98 25.71
CA LEU A 132 1.41 10.21 26.87
C LEU A 132 1.19 11.12 28.10
N LYS A 133 2.15 12.01 28.37
CA LYS A 133 2.06 13.01 29.44
C LYS A 133 0.84 13.92 29.24
N ASN A 134 0.64 14.46 28.04
CA ASN A 134 -0.53 15.29 27.74
C ASN A 134 -1.86 14.52 27.89
N LEU A 135 -1.91 13.25 27.51
CA LEU A 135 -3.11 12.42 27.62
C LEU A 135 -3.44 12.12 29.09
N GLN A 136 -2.43 11.84 29.91
CA GLN A 136 -2.54 11.63 31.35
C GLN A 136 -2.96 12.92 32.08
N GLU A 137 -2.27 14.05 31.83
CA GLU A 137 -2.60 15.34 32.46
C GLU A 137 -4.02 15.82 32.15
N ARG A 138 -4.53 15.48 30.95
CA ARG A 138 -5.88 15.85 30.51
C ARG A 138 -6.93 14.82 30.87
N ASN A 139 -6.57 13.72 31.53
CA ASN A 139 -7.47 12.60 31.87
C ASN A 139 -8.44 12.27 30.72
N ILE A 140 -7.92 12.20 29.49
CA ILE A 140 -8.76 12.16 28.29
C ILE A 140 -9.67 10.93 28.25
N PHE A 141 -9.34 9.88 29.00
CA PHE A 141 -10.11 8.64 29.09
C PHE A 141 -11.15 8.64 30.21
N GLU A 142 -11.16 9.64 31.10
CA GLU A 142 -12.08 9.73 32.26
C GLU A 142 -13.30 10.63 32.02
N THR A 143 -13.51 11.17 30.82
CA THR A 143 -14.65 12.08 30.56
C THR A 143 -15.86 11.38 29.95
N GLU A 144 -17.05 11.85 30.37
CA GLU A 144 -18.37 11.64 29.74
C GLU A 144 -18.37 11.92 28.22
N GLU A 145 -19.48 11.59 27.53
CA GLU A 145 -19.63 11.70 26.07
C GLU A 145 -18.88 12.91 25.47
N ARG A 146 -17.69 12.64 24.91
CA ARG A 146 -16.88 13.63 24.21
C ARG A 146 -17.80 14.30 23.19
N HIS A 147 -17.84 15.62 23.05
CA HIS A 147 -18.60 16.33 21.99
C HIS A 147 -17.72 17.41 21.35
N TYR A 148 -17.97 17.77 20.08
CA TYR A 148 -17.24 18.85 19.44
C TYR A 148 -17.88 20.18 19.83
N GLY A 149 -17.32 20.89 20.81
CA GLY A 149 -17.89 22.15 21.32
C GLY A 149 -18.07 23.25 20.26
N HIS A 150 -17.22 23.26 19.22
CA HIS A 150 -17.31 24.23 18.12
C HIS A 150 -17.96 23.67 16.84
N PHE A 151 -18.21 22.36 16.81
CA PHE A 151 -18.90 21.70 15.69
C PHE A 151 -20.03 20.84 16.21
N PRO A 152 -21.08 21.46 16.80
CA PRO A 152 -22.19 20.72 17.42
C PRO A 152 -22.90 19.78 16.45
N ASN A 153 -22.87 20.10 15.14
CA ASN A 153 -23.50 19.31 14.08
C ASN A 153 -22.52 18.40 13.32
N PHE A 154 -21.28 18.22 13.79
CA PHE A 154 -20.33 17.36 13.09
C PHE A 154 -20.75 15.90 13.19
N GLN A 155 -21.01 15.29 12.04
CA GLN A 155 -21.33 13.87 11.99
C GLN A 155 -20.09 13.03 12.30
N ARG A 156 -20.15 12.24 13.37
CA ARG A 156 -19.01 11.49 13.89
C ARG A 156 -18.81 10.15 13.25
N ASP A 157 -19.91 9.51 12.91
CA ASP A 157 -19.88 8.24 12.23
C ASP A 157 -19.73 8.51 10.73
N PRO A 158 -18.55 8.22 10.15
CA PRO A 158 -18.28 8.46 8.74
C PRO A 158 -19.13 7.55 7.83
N ILE A 159 -19.80 6.54 8.36
CA ILE A 159 -20.62 5.58 7.62
C ILE A 159 -22.12 5.86 7.81
N LEU A 160 -22.52 6.85 8.64
CA LEU A 160 -23.94 7.08 8.92
C LEU A 160 -24.76 7.41 7.66
N SER A 161 -24.16 8.12 6.71
CA SER A 161 -24.78 8.48 5.43
C SER A 161 -24.89 7.30 4.46
N LEU A 162 -24.29 6.14 4.79
CA LEU A 162 -24.24 4.99 3.90
C LEU A 162 -25.53 4.16 3.99
N ASP A 163 -26.32 4.22 2.93
CA ASP A 163 -27.45 3.30 2.76
C ASP A 163 -26.95 1.89 2.44
N MET A 164 -27.12 0.98 3.40
CA MET A 164 -26.69 -0.42 3.28
C MET A 164 -27.45 -1.20 2.19
N SER A 165 -28.69 -0.81 1.87
CA SER A 165 -29.47 -1.42 0.78
C SER A 165 -28.92 -1.01 -0.57
N GLN A 166 -28.57 0.27 -0.74
CA GLN A 166 -27.87 0.75 -1.93
C GLN A 166 -26.48 0.15 -2.05
N MET A 167 -25.76 0.01 -0.94
CA MET A 167 -24.46 -0.64 -0.89
C MET A 167 -24.55 -2.10 -1.35
N TYR A 168 -25.53 -2.86 -0.87
CA TYR A 168 -25.74 -4.23 -1.30
C TYR A 168 -26.02 -4.33 -2.79
N LYS A 169 -26.93 -3.50 -3.32
CA LYS A 169 -27.21 -3.44 -4.78
C LYS A 169 -25.95 -3.10 -5.58
N TRP A 170 -25.14 -2.16 -5.09
CA TRP A 170 -23.89 -1.77 -5.72
C TRP A 170 -22.87 -2.91 -5.73
N ILE A 171 -22.71 -3.64 -4.63
CA ILE A 171 -21.84 -4.82 -4.56
C ILE A 171 -22.31 -5.90 -5.54
N GLU A 172 -23.62 -6.17 -5.58
CA GLU A 172 -24.19 -7.21 -6.44
C GLU A 172 -24.03 -6.89 -7.92
N ASP A 173 -24.26 -5.63 -8.32
CA ASP A 173 -24.03 -5.15 -9.68
C ASP A 173 -22.57 -5.34 -10.11
N HIS A 174 -21.61 -4.95 -9.27
CA HIS A 174 -20.19 -5.09 -9.59
C HIS A 174 -19.72 -6.55 -9.57
N LYS A 175 -20.28 -7.39 -8.70
CA LYS A 175 -20.05 -8.83 -8.70
C LYS A 175 -20.51 -9.46 -10.03
N ASN A 176 -21.69 -9.08 -10.51
CA ASN A 176 -22.24 -9.59 -11.77
C ASN A 176 -21.41 -9.11 -12.98
N LYS A 177 -21.04 -7.82 -13.02
CA LYS A 177 -20.14 -7.28 -14.05
C LYS A 177 -18.81 -8.00 -14.10
N PHE A 178 -18.22 -8.26 -12.92
CA PHE A 178 -16.99 -9.01 -12.80
C PHE A 178 -17.12 -10.43 -13.33
N ALA A 179 -18.21 -11.13 -13.00
CA ALA A 179 -18.50 -12.48 -13.51
C ALA A 179 -18.70 -12.52 -15.03
N SER A 180 -19.29 -11.46 -15.61
CA SER A 180 -19.45 -11.31 -17.07
C SER A 180 -18.17 -10.90 -17.81
N GLY A 181 -17.04 -10.71 -17.11
CA GLY A 181 -15.77 -10.30 -17.72
C GLY A 181 -15.71 -8.84 -18.15
N LEU A 182 -16.75 -8.04 -17.83
CA LEU A 182 -16.74 -6.60 -18.02
C LEU A 182 -15.82 -6.00 -16.95
N LYS A 183 -14.63 -5.56 -17.33
CA LYS A 183 -13.76 -4.82 -16.42
C LYS A 183 -14.49 -3.56 -16.00
N ALA A 184 -14.65 -3.36 -14.68
CA ALA A 184 -15.24 -2.15 -14.11
C ALA A 184 -14.27 -0.94 -14.14
N ARG A 185 -13.45 -0.83 -15.19
CA ARG A 185 -12.54 0.29 -15.47
C ARG A 185 -12.83 0.87 -16.83
#